data_AF-A0A392M535-F1
#
_entry.id   AF-A0A392M535-F1
#
_cell.length_a   1.000
_cell.length_b   1.000
_cell.length_c   1.000
_cell.angle_alpha   90.00
_cell.angle_beta   90.00
_cell.angle_gamma   90.00
#
_symmetry.space_group_name_H-M   'P 1'
#
loop_
_entity.id
_entity.type
_entity.pdbx_description
1 polymer ?
#
loop_
_entity_poly.entity_id
_entity_poly.type
_entity_poly.pdbx_seq_one_letter_code
_entity_poly.pdbx_strand_id
1 'polypeptide(L)'
;VFLDICLSRYRFKKIEAGTPIGAIGAHSIGEPGTQMTLKTFHFAGVASMNVTLGVPRIMEIINGTSNIKTPIITAILESDDNINIARMVKGRIEKTTLGQVAKSIKVVATSRSAALFISLDEKIIKEAYLNIDSNTVKESILQTGKLKLKEENIKILDLKKLQVDPKVDPKAASQSEVIFQLNNLKNLLPSVVVKGVKTAERVVLEVGNKDKEVKKFKLLVEGLVHPLDFVMYF
;
A
#
# COMPACT_ATOMS: atom_id res chain seq x y z
N VAL A 1 58.38 -19.74 2.37
CA VAL A 1 57.52 -20.84 2.88
C VAL A 1 56.04 -20.44 2.98
N PHE A 2 55.63 -19.53 3.87
CA PHE A 2 54.20 -19.17 4.01
C PHE A 2 53.61 -18.61 2.70
N LEU A 3 54.27 -17.63 2.08
CA LEU A 3 53.81 -17.02 0.83
C LEU A 3 53.74 -18.03 -0.32
N ASP A 4 54.73 -18.92 -0.42
CA ASP A 4 54.76 -19.97 -1.45
C ASP A 4 53.60 -20.96 -1.29
N ILE A 5 53.24 -21.31 -0.05
CA ILE A 5 52.09 -22.16 0.27
C ILE A 5 50.78 -21.46 -0.10
N CYS A 6 50.64 -20.16 0.22
CA CYS A 6 49.46 -19.37 -0.16
C CYS A 6 49.30 -19.28 -1.68
N LEU A 7 50.39 -18.99 -2.40
CA LEU A 7 50.40 -18.91 -3.86
C LEU A 7 50.08 -20.26 -4.51
N SER A 8 50.66 -21.35 -3.99
CA SER A 8 50.36 -22.71 -4.44
C SER A 8 48.88 -23.04 -4.24
N ARG A 9 48.33 -22.84 -3.03
CA ARG A 9 46.91 -23.09 -2.75
C ARG A 9 45.98 -22.26 -3.61
N TYR A 10 46.28 -20.98 -3.84
CA TYR A 10 45.49 -20.12 -4.72
C TYR A 10 45.47 -20.64 -6.17
N ARG A 11 46.63 -21.07 -6.70
CA ARG A 11 46.72 -21.65 -8.06
C ARG A 11 45.88 -22.92 -8.18
N PHE A 12 45.87 -23.78 -7.18
CA PHE A 12 45.05 -25.00 -7.14
C PHE A 12 43.56 -24.77 -6.89
N LYS A 13 43.15 -23.57 -6.44
CA LYS A 13 41.72 -23.23 -6.25
C LYS A 13 41.05 -22.67 -7.49
N LYS A 14 41.79 -22.50 -8.59
CA LYS A 14 41.21 -22.16 -9.89
C LYS A 14 40.40 -23.34 -10.39
N ILE A 15 39.24 -23.04 -10.97
CA ILE A 15 38.41 -24.06 -11.58
C ILE A 15 39.09 -24.62 -12.84
N GLU A 16 38.98 -25.93 -13.04
CA GLU A 16 39.53 -26.61 -14.21
C GLU A 16 38.71 -26.28 -15.46
N ALA A 17 39.38 -26.09 -16.60
CA ALA A 17 38.72 -25.87 -17.87
C ALA A 17 37.86 -27.08 -18.25
N GLY A 18 36.65 -26.85 -18.77
CA GLY A 18 35.70 -27.91 -19.12
C GLY A 18 34.81 -28.39 -17.97
N THR A 19 34.99 -27.88 -16.73
CA THR A 19 34.10 -28.18 -15.61
C THR A 19 32.65 -27.74 -15.92
N PRO A 20 31.63 -28.60 -15.76
CA PRO A 20 30.24 -28.27 -16.08
C PRO A 20 29.60 -27.38 -14.99
N ILE A 21 30.02 -26.11 -14.92
CA ILE A 21 29.59 -25.16 -13.89
C ILE A 21 28.08 -24.90 -13.87
N GLY A 22 27.40 -25.00 -15.02
CA GLY A 22 25.96 -24.80 -15.11
C GLY A 22 25.18 -25.89 -14.39
N ALA A 23 25.56 -27.16 -14.58
CA ALA A 23 24.91 -28.29 -13.91
C ALA A 23 25.18 -28.26 -12.40
N ILE A 24 26.43 -27.99 -12.00
CA ILE A 24 26.81 -27.88 -10.58
C ILE A 24 26.07 -26.72 -9.90
N GLY A 25 26.00 -25.56 -10.55
CA GLY A 25 25.27 -24.38 -10.05
C GLY A 25 23.77 -24.64 -9.92
N ALA A 26 23.15 -25.26 -10.93
CA ALA A 26 21.73 -25.60 -10.89
C ALA A 26 21.40 -26.56 -9.74
N HIS A 27 22.20 -27.60 -9.53
CA HIS A 27 22.01 -28.54 -8.42
C HIS A 27 22.22 -27.87 -7.06
N SER A 28 23.25 -27.04 -6.93
CA SER A 28 23.60 -26.34 -5.68
C SER A 28 22.51 -25.38 -5.20
N ILE A 29 21.77 -24.76 -6.13
CA ILE A 29 20.62 -23.89 -5.81
C ILE A 29 19.34 -24.71 -5.58
N GLY A 30 19.14 -25.78 -6.37
CA GLY A 30 17.92 -26.59 -6.33
C GLY A 30 17.80 -27.51 -5.11
N GLU A 31 18.90 -28.16 -4.70
CA GLU A 31 18.91 -29.13 -3.59
C GLU A 31 18.46 -28.49 -2.26
N PRO A 32 18.99 -27.32 -1.83
CA PRO A 32 18.53 -26.66 -0.61
C PRO A 32 17.08 -26.20 -0.68
N GLY A 33 16.55 -25.90 -1.88
CA GLY A 33 15.17 -25.48 -2.07
C GLY A 33 14.18 -26.48 -1.46
N THR A 34 14.43 -27.77 -1.63
CA THR A 34 13.58 -28.83 -1.04
C THR A 34 13.56 -28.79 0.49
N GLN A 35 14.68 -28.43 1.12
CA GLN A 35 14.86 -28.33 2.57
C GLN A 35 14.34 -27.01 3.17
N MET A 36 14.20 -25.96 2.35
CA MET A 36 13.72 -24.65 2.81
C MET A 36 12.22 -24.64 3.17
N THR A 37 11.45 -25.64 2.73
CA THR A 37 9.99 -25.73 2.93
C THR A 37 9.58 -25.73 4.41
N LEU A 38 10.41 -26.26 5.33
CA LEU A 38 10.10 -26.38 6.75
C LEU A 38 10.66 -25.23 7.62
N LYS A 39 11.58 -24.40 7.11
CA LYS A 39 12.28 -23.36 7.89
C LYS A 39 11.65 -21.95 7.82
N THR A 40 10.65 -21.73 6.96
CA THR A 40 10.09 -20.39 6.70
C THR A 40 9.00 -19.93 7.67
N PHE A 41 8.52 -20.78 8.58
CA PHE A 41 7.40 -20.44 9.48
C PHE A 41 7.82 -19.77 10.81
N HIS A 42 9.12 -19.64 11.10
CA HIS A 42 9.62 -19.14 12.39
C HIS A 42 10.49 -17.87 12.29
N PHE A 43 10.09 -16.89 11.50
CA PHE A 43 10.62 -15.52 11.65
C PHE A 43 9.61 -14.62 12.37
N ALA A 44 9.40 -14.93 13.65
CA ALA A 44 8.86 -13.99 14.62
C ALA A 44 9.97 -13.00 14.98
N GLY A 45 10.04 -11.83 14.32
CA GLY A 45 11.07 -10.85 14.63
C GLY A 45 10.87 -9.46 14.05
N VAL A 46 10.23 -9.34 12.88
CA VAL A 46 9.79 -8.05 12.32
C VAL A 46 8.27 -8.10 12.22
N ALA A 47 7.60 -7.90 13.35
CA ALA A 47 6.17 -8.15 13.57
C ALA A 47 5.19 -7.28 12.76
N SER A 48 5.55 -6.74 11.60
CA SER A 48 4.75 -5.73 10.92
C SER A 48 4.38 -6.01 9.46
N MET A 49 5.12 -6.84 8.71
CA MET A 49 4.79 -7.14 7.30
C MET A 49 4.91 -8.63 6.98
N ASN A 50 3.92 -9.16 6.26
CA ASN A 50 3.94 -10.52 5.76
C ASN A 50 4.74 -10.54 4.45
N VAL A 51 5.87 -11.24 4.43
CA VAL A 51 6.75 -11.31 3.25
C VAL A 51 6.77 -12.72 2.69
N THR A 52 6.70 -12.87 1.37
CA THR A 52 6.91 -14.14 0.68
C THR A 52 8.37 -14.55 0.80
N LEU A 53 8.63 -15.72 1.38
CA LEU A 53 9.97 -16.25 1.64
C LEU A 53 10.13 -17.68 1.12
N GLY A 54 11.38 -18.15 1.02
CA GLY A 54 11.72 -19.52 0.64
C GLY A 54 11.52 -19.82 -0.83
N VAL A 55 11.12 -21.07 -1.13
CA VAL A 55 10.98 -21.60 -2.50
C VAL A 55 10.05 -20.75 -3.37
N PRO A 56 8.86 -20.31 -2.90
CA PRO A 56 7.99 -19.47 -3.72
C PRO A 56 8.68 -18.18 -4.19
N ARG A 57 9.49 -17.55 -3.34
CA ARG A 57 10.21 -16.32 -3.68
C ARG A 57 11.35 -16.56 -4.67
N ILE A 58 12.08 -17.68 -4.52
CA ILE A 58 13.13 -18.08 -5.46
C ILE A 58 12.52 -18.32 -6.85
N MET A 59 11.36 -19.00 -6.92
CA MET A 59 10.66 -19.25 -8.19
C MET A 59 10.21 -17.96 -8.88
N GLU A 60 9.73 -16.96 -8.13
CA GLU A 60 9.38 -15.65 -8.70
C GLU A 60 10.59 -14.94 -9.33
N ILE A 61 11.75 -15.00 -8.67
CA ILE A 61 12.99 -14.35 -9.13
C ILE A 61 13.52 -15.03 -10.39
N ILE A 62 13.63 -16.37 -10.39
CA ILE A 62 14.18 -17.14 -11.52
C ILE A 62 13.29 -17.00 -12.77
N ASN A 63 11.97 -17.01 -12.60
CA ASN A 63 11.04 -16.90 -13.71
C ASN A 63 10.89 -15.48 -14.26
N GLY A 64 11.42 -14.46 -13.57
CA GLY A 64 11.28 -13.07 -13.99
C GLY A 64 9.84 -12.58 -14.03
N THR A 65 8.99 -13.07 -13.11
CA THR A 65 7.55 -12.76 -13.11
C THR A 65 7.33 -11.27 -12.86
N SER A 66 6.54 -10.61 -13.72
CA SER A 66 6.23 -9.17 -13.57
C SER A 66 5.40 -8.85 -12.32
N ASN A 67 4.53 -9.77 -11.92
CA ASN A 67 3.65 -9.63 -10.75
C ASN A 67 4.07 -10.59 -9.65
N ILE A 68 4.83 -10.08 -8.67
CA ILE A 68 5.29 -10.83 -7.51
C ILE A 68 4.31 -10.73 -6.34
N LYS A 69 4.27 -11.74 -5.47
CA LYS A 69 3.53 -11.68 -4.21
C LYS A 69 4.28 -10.81 -3.21
N THR A 70 3.52 -10.04 -2.42
CA THR A 70 4.03 -9.18 -1.32
C THR A 70 5.27 -8.34 -1.73
N PRO A 71 5.14 -7.46 -2.74
CA PRO A 71 6.23 -6.57 -3.14
C PRO A 71 6.52 -5.57 -2.00
N ILE A 72 7.79 -5.42 -1.64
CA ILE A 72 8.22 -4.46 -0.60
C ILE A 72 9.25 -3.51 -1.16
N ILE A 73 8.99 -2.22 -0.97
CA ILE A 73 9.90 -1.13 -1.30
C ILE A 73 10.43 -0.56 0.01
N THR A 74 11.75 -0.49 0.15
CA THR A 74 12.39 0.24 1.24
C THR A 74 12.63 1.67 0.78
N ALA A 75 11.87 2.62 1.32
CA ALA A 75 12.01 4.04 1.04
C ALA A 75 12.84 4.72 2.14
N ILE A 76 13.93 5.36 1.72
CA ILE A 76 14.80 6.15 2.59
C ILE A 76 14.27 7.58 2.61
N LEU A 77 14.15 8.15 3.81
CA LEU A 77 13.72 9.52 3.99
C LEU A 77 14.93 10.46 3.87
N GLU A 78 14.75 11.59 3.19
CA GLU A 78 15.78 12.64 3.15
C GLU A 78 16.03 13.23 4.54
N SER A 79 14.96 13.54 5.27
CA SER A 79 15.00 13.88 6.69
C SER A 79 14.59 12.66 7.54
N ASP A 80 15.58 11.85 7.91
CA ASP A 80 15.38 10.60 8.66
C ASP A 80 15.47 10.74 10.18
N ASP A 81 15.66 11.95 10.69
CA ASP A 81 15.86 12.28 12.11
C ASP A 81 14.57 12.65 12.86
N ASN A 82 13.50 12.99 12.13
CA ASN A 82 12.25 13.46 12.73
C ASN A 82 11.08 12.48 12.51
N ILE A 83 10.55 11.97 13.63
CA ILE A 83 9.41 11.04 13.62
C ILE A 83 8.13 11.66 13.03
N ASN A 84 7.92 12.96 13.19
CA ASN A 84 6.71 13.64 12.69
C ASN A 84 6.75 13.73 11.16
N ILE A 85 7.92 14.00 10.58
CA ILE A 85 8.12 13.98 9.12
C ILE A 85 7.91 12.55 8.61
N ALA A 86 8.51 11.55 9.25
CA ALA A 86 8.34 10.16 8.87
C ALA A 86 6.88 9.70 8.91
N ARG A 87 6.10 10.12 9.92
CA ARG A 87 4.64 9.86 10.00
C ARG A 87 3.85 10.58 8.93
N MET A 88 4.21 11.83 8.62
CA MET A 88 3.54 12.59 7.56
C MET A 88 3.76 11.95 6.19
N VAL A 89 5.00 11.56 5.87
CA VAL A 89 5.34 10.87 4.62
C VAL A 89 4.66 9.50 4.56
N LYS A 90 4.62 8.74 5.68
CA LYS A 90 3.85 7.50 5.80
C LYS A 90 2.40 7.70 5.36
N GLY A 91 1.70 8.68 5.92
CA GLY A 91 0.29 8.96 5.58
C GLY A 91 0.09 9.42 4.13
N ARG A 92 1.06 10.13 3.54
CA ARG A 92 1.00 10.55 2.13
C ARG A 92 1.18 9.40 1.15
N ILE A 93 1.93 8.37 1.51
CA ILE A 93 2.17 7.20 0.63
C ILE A 93 1.09 6.15 0.83
N GLU A 94 0.72 5.86 2.08
CA GLU A 94 -0.24 4.81 2.43
C GLU A 94 -1.62 5.10 1.86
N LYS A 95 -2.16 4.11 1.13
CA LYS A 95 -3.50 4.19 0.55
C LYS A 95 -4.55 4.37 1.65
N THR A 96 -5.14 5.54 1.68
CA THR A 96 -6.21 5.88 2.62
C THR A 96 -7.55 5.86 1.89
N THR A 97 -8.45 4.97 2.32
CA THR A 97 -9.79 4.86 1.75
C THR A 97 -10.82 5.68 2.53
N LEU A 98 -11.91 6.06 1.86
CA LEU A 98 -13.00 6.80 2.50
C LEU A 98 -13.58 6.03 3.68
N GLY A 99 -13.62 4.70 3.62
CA GLY A 99 -14.09 3.86 4.72
C GLY A 99 -13.24 3.98 5.99
N GLN A 100 -11.95 4.29 5.88
CA GLN A 100 -11.05 4.45 7.03
C GLN A 100 -11.19 5.83 7.69
N VAL A 101 -11.50 6.86 6.90
CA VAL A 101 -11.60 8.26 7.39
C VAL A 101 -13.03 8.71 7.65
N ALA A 102 -14.04 7.94 7.22
CA ALA A 102 -15.45 8.27 7.45
C ALA A 102 -15.91 7.77 8.82
N LYS A 103 -16.44 8.67 9.65
CA LYS A 103 -17.14 8.34 10.89
C LYS A 103 -18.44 7.60 10.62
N SER A 104 -19.19 8.02 9.60
CA SER A 104 -20.39 7.31 9.18
C SER A 104 -20.80 7.66 7.76
N ILE A 105 -21.31 6.66 7.03
CA ILE A 105 -21.95 6.81 5.72
C ILE A 105 -23.40 6.33 5.86
N LYS A 106 -24.35 7.25 5.83
CA LYS A 106 -25.77 6.97 6.10
C LYS A 106 -26.64 7.40 4.93
N VAL A 107 -27.60 6.55 4.58
CA VAL A 107 -28.68 6.92 3.66
C VAL A 107 -29.84 7.41 4.52
N VAL A 108 -30.31 8.62 4.24
CA VAL A 108 -31.47 9.21 4.91
C VAL A 108 -32.56 9.36 3.86
N ALA A 109 -33.66 8.64 4.04
CA ALA A 109 -34.83 8.71 3.20
C ALA A 109 -35.96 9.42 3.96
N THR A 110 -36.51 10.44 3.33
CA THR A 110 -37.71 11.17 3.75
C THR A 110 -38.82 10.88 2.73
N SER A 111 -40.07 11.18 3.07
CA SER A 111 -41.24 10.98 2.20
C SER A 111 -41.15 11.66 0.82
N ARG A 112 -40.23 12.63 0.64
CA ARG A 112 -40.09 13.41 -0.61
C ARG A 112 -38.70 13.31 -1.26
N SER A 113 -37.70 12.77 -0.56
CA SER A 113 -36.31 12.74 -1.05
C SER A 113 -35.50 11.71 -0.29
N ALA A 114 -34.47 11.16 -0.93
CA ALA A 114 -33.49 10.32 -0.27
C ALA A 114 -32.10 10.80 -0.67
N ALA A 115 -31.21 10.94 0.32
CA ALA A 115 -29.84 11.39 0.10
C ALA A 115 -28.88 10.60 0.98
N LEU A 116 -27.62 10.53 0.54
CA LEU A 116 -26.55 9.90 1.29
C LEU A 116 -25.69 10.97 1.95
N PHE A 117 -25.43 10.79 3.25
CA PHE A 117 -24.62 11.70 4.05
C PHE A 117 -23.33 11.00 4.48
N ILE A 118 -22.21 11.67 4.24
CA ILE A 118 -20.88 11.24 4.64
C ILE A 118 -20.40 12.21 5.72
N SER A 119 -20.03 11.68 6.88
CA SER A 119 -19.38 12.46 7.95
C SER A 119 -17.97 11.93 8.16
N LEU A 120 -16.97 12.81 8.07
CA LEU A 120 -15.56 12.47 8.26
C LEU A 120 -15.20 12.46 9.75
N ASP A 121 -14.26 11.59 10.14
CA ASP A 121 -13.72 11.54 11.49
C ASP A 121 -12.48 12.43 11.61
N GLU A 122 -12.64 13.56 12.31
CA GLU A 122 -11.56 14.52 12.51
C GLU A 122 -10.39 13.94 13.32
N LYS A 123 -10.65 13.03 14.27
CA LYS A 123 -9.60 12.48 15.13
C LYS A 123 -8.66 11.59 14.32
N ILE A 124 -9.22 10.68 13.53
CA ILE A 124 -8.47 9.76 12.67
C ILE A 124 -7.63 10.54 11.65
N ILE A 125 -8.22 11.56 11.03
CA ILE A 125 -7.54 12.40 10.03
C ILE A 125 -6.34 13.14 10.64
N LYS A 126 -6.51 13.71 11.84
CA LYS A 126 -5.43 14.42 12.56
C LYS A 126 -4.33 13.46 13.02
N GLU A 127 -4.69 12.30 13.58
CA GLU A 127 -3.72 11.28 14.02
C GLU A 127 -2.90 10.70 12.87
N ALA A 128 -3.50 10.61 11.68
CA ALA A 128 -2.83 10.16 10.46
C ALA A 128 -1.98 11.28 9.79
N TYR A 129 -1.94 12.49 10.35
CA TYR A 129 -1.26 13.66 9.75
C TYR A 129 -1.73 13.97 8.32
N LEU A 130 -3.01 13.70 8.04
CA LEU A 130 -3.61 13.91 6.73
C LEU A 130 -4.38 15.22 6.73
N ASN A 131 -4.12 16.08 5.75
CA ASN A 131 -5.03 17.20 5.45
C ASN A 131 -6.09 16.72 4.45
N ILE A 132 -7.21 16.18 4.98
CA ILE A 132 -8.36 15.71 4.18
C ILE A 132 -9.58 16.54 4.57
N ASP A 133 -10.16 17.17 3.56
CA ASP A 133 -11.39 17.94 3.66
C ASP A 133 -12.46 17.42 2.70
N SER A 134 -13.69 17.91 2.87
CA SER A 134 -14.80 17.56 1.98
C SER A 134 -14.52 17.88 0.51
N ASN A 135 -13.74 18.92 0.21
CA ASN A 135 -13.30 19.20 -1.16
C ASN A 135 -12.44 18.07 -1.74
N THR A 136 -11.43 17.63 -0.98
CA THR A 136 -10.57 16.51 -1.37
C THR A 136 -11.37 15.24 -1.59
N VAL A 137 -12.30 14.93 -0.68
CA VAL A 137 -13.18 13.75 -0.81
C VAL A 137 -14.08 13.85 -2.04
N LYS A 138 -14.63 15.03 -2.33
CA LYS A 138 -15.43 15.28 -3.54
C LYS A 138 -14.60 14.99 -4.79
N GLU A 139 -13.40 15.54 -4.89
CA GLU A 139 -12.49 15.30 -6.01
C GLU A 139 -12.17 13.81 -6.18
N SER A 140 -11.84 13.11 -5.09
CA SER A 140 -11.55 11.67 -5.11
C SER A 140 -12.74 10.82 -5.58
N ILE A 141 -13.96 11.20 -5.18
CA ILE A 141 -15.19 10.53 -5.63
C ILE A 141 -15.39 10.75 -7.13
N LEU A 142 -15.18 11.97 -7.63
CA LEU A 142 -15.36 12.31 -9.04
C LEU A 142 -14.32 11.65 -9.95
N GLN A 143 -13.07 11.56 -9.49
CA GLN A 143 -12.01 10.82 -10.20
C GLN A 143 -12.27 9.31 -10.23
N THR A 144 -13.11 8.79 -9.34
CA THR A 144 -13.47 7.37 -9.31
C THR A 144 -14.52 7.08 -10.38
N GLY A 145 -14.07 6.77 -11.59
CA GLY A 145 -14.94 6.50 -12.75
C GLY A 145 -15.99 5.39 -12.55
N LYS A 146 -15.82 4.51 -11.55
CA LYS A 146 -16.80 3.47 -11.21
C LYS A 146 -18.13 4.03 -10.68
N LEU A 147 -18.13 5.24 -10.10
CA LEU A 147 -19.33 5.80 -9.45
C LEU A 147 -20.22 6.59 -10.41
N LYS A 148 -19.72 6.98 -11.60
CA LYS A 148 -20.45 7.76 -12.63
C LYS A 148 -21.20 9.00 -12.08
N LEU A 149 -20.71 9.59 -10.99
CA LEU A 149 -21.28 10.79 -10.37
C LEU A 149 -20.74 12.04 -11.06
N LYS A 150 -21.59 13.05 -11.22
CA LYS A 150 -21.21 14.39 -11.68
C LYS A 150 -21.02 15.33 -10.49
N GLU A 151 -20.36 16.46 -10.70
CA GLU A 151 -20.13 17.46 -9.64
C GLU A 151 -21.42 17.92 -8.97
N GLU A 152 -22.49 18.02 -9.76
CA GLU A 152 -23.82 18.47 -9.31
C GLU A 152 -24.49 17.49 -8.33
N ASN A 153 -24.01 16.24 -8.28
CA ASN A 153 -24.51 15.23 -7.37
C ASN A 153 -23.91 15.34 -5.97
N ILE A 154 -22.84 16.12 -5.78
CA ILE A 154 -22.12 16.19 -4.50
C ILE A 154 -22.21 17.61 -3.96
N LYS A 155 -22.97 17.77 -2.88
CA LYS A 155 -23.12 19.03 -2.15
C LYS A 155 -22.30 18.97 -0.88
N ILE A 156 -21.47 19.98 -0.67
CA ILE A 156 -20.68 20.13 0.56
C ILE A 156 -21.55 20.89 1.54
N LEU A 157 -21.85 20.28 2.68
CA LEU A 157 -22.65 20.89 3.73
C LEU A 157 -21.76 21.60 4.76
N ASP A 158 -20.60 21.02 5.03
CA ASP A 158 -19.63 21.49 6.01
C ASP A 158 -18.22 21.00 5.63
N LEU A 159 -17.17 21.53 6.26
CA LEU A 159 -15.78 21.12 6.04
C LEU A 159 -15.59 19.60 6.16
N LYS A 160 -16.38 18.94 7.02
CA LYS A 160 -16.31 17.48 7.29
C LYS A 160 -17.59 16.71 6.96
N LYS A 161 -18.57 17.33 6.28
CA LYS A 161 -19.84 16.68 5.91
C LYS A 161 -20.19 16.92 4.45
N LEU A 162 -20.48 15.82 3.77
CA LEU A 162 -20.91 15.82 2.38
C LEU A 162 -22.28 15.18 2.25
N GLN A 163 -23.04 15.67 1.29
CA GLN A 163 -24.27 15.07 0.82
C GLN A 163 -24.07 14.62 -0.63
N VAL A 164 -24.40 13.37 -0.90
CA VAL A 164 -24.44 12.80 -2.25
C VAL A 164 -25.90 12.57 -2.61
N ASP A 165 -26.30 13.19 -3.70
CA ASP A 165 -27.65 13.20 -4.23
C ASP A 165 -27.63 12.61 -5.65
N PRO A 166 -28.12 11.39 -5.86
CA PRO A 166 -28.21 10.82 -7.19
C PRO A 166 -29.22 11.65 -7.99
N LYS A 167 -28.78 12.21 -9.11
CA LYS A 167 -29.69 12.85 -10.08
C LYS A 167 -30.51 11.74 -10.70
N VAL A 168 -31.59 11.39 -10.04
CA VAL A 168 -32.62 10.54 -10.59
C VAL A 168 -33.68 11.48 -11.14
N ASP A 169 -34.05 11.31 -12.41
CA ASP A 169 -35.10 12.12 -13.03
C ASP A 169 -36.37 12.02 -12.17
N PRO A 170 -36.87 13.13 -11.61
CA PRO A 170 -37.98 13.12 -10.64
C PRO A 170 -39.32 12.64 -11.24
N LYS A 171 -39.36 12.35 -12.54
CA LYS A 171 -40.54 11.87 -13.27
C LYS A 171 -40.52 10.38 -13.61
N ALA A 172 -39.40 9.67 -13.39
CA ALA A 172 -39.21 8.32 -13.97
C ALA A 172 -38.86 7.21 -12.96
N ALA A 173 -38.47 7.52 -11.72
CA ALA A 173 -38.03 6.49 -10.77
C ALA A 173 -38.90 6.40 -9.53
N SER A 174 -39.19 5.17 -9.12
CA SER A 174 -39.85 4.90 -7.84
C SER A 174 -38.93 5.26 -6.66
N GLN A 175 -39.49 5.69 -5.52
CA GLN A 175 -38.71 6.01 -4.32
C GLN A 175 -37.84 4.82 -3.88
N SER A 176 -38.31 3.59 -4.10
CA SER A 176 -37.58 2.34 -3.89
C SER A 176 -36.32 2.22 -4.74
N GLU A 177 -36.35 2.63 -6.02
CA GLU A 177 -35.18 2.60 -6.91
C GLU A 177 -34.10 3.59 -6.47
N VAL A 178 -34.50 4.80 -6.06
CA VAL A 178 -33.57 5.81 -5.54
C VAL A 178 -32.86 5.28 -4.30
N ILE A 179 -33.61 4.70 -3.35
CA ILE A 179 -33.04 4.11 -2.13
C ILE A 179 -32.12 2.94 -2.46
N PHE A 180 -32.48 2.11 -3.45
CA PHE A 180 -31.64 0.99 -3.89
C PHE A 180 -30.31 1.48 -4.47
N GLN A 181 -30.33 2.50 -5.34
CA GLN A 181 -29.12 3.12 -5.88
C GLN A 181 -28.25 3.73 -4.78
N LEU A 182 -28.87 4.43 -3.81
CA LEU A 182 -28.16 4.99 -2.66
C LEU A 182 -27.51 3.93 -1.78
N ASN A 183 -28.18 2.78 -1.58
CA ASN A 183 -27.60 1.65 -0.85
C ASN A 183 -26.44 1.01 -1.62
N ASN A 184 -26.53 0.91 -2.95
CA ASN A 184 -25.42 0.46 -3.77
C ASN A 184 -24.21 1.42 -3.65
N LEU A 185 -24.46 2.73 -3.76
CA LEU A 185 -23.43 3.75 -3.54
C LEU A 185 -22.83 3.67 -2.14
N LYS A 186 -23.64 3.47 -1.10
CA LYS A 186 -23.17 3.27 0.28
C LYS A 186 -22.19 2.11 0.40
N ASN A 187 -22.36 1.04 -0.37
CA ASN A 187 -21.45 -0.11 -0.36
C ASN A 187 -20.15 0.17 -1.15
N LEU A 188 -20.21 1.00 -2.19
CA LEU A 188 -19.07 1.32 -3.04
C LEU A 188 -18.20 2.46 -2.48
N LEU A 189 -18.81 3.47 -1.87
CA LEU A 189 -18.13 4.66 -1.34
C LEU A 189 -16.97 4.36 -0.38
N PRO A 190 -17.06 3.38 0.55
CA PRO A 190 -15.93 3.03 1.42
C PRO A 190 -14.65 2.64 0.68
N SER A 191 -14.77 2.11 -0.55
CA SER A 191 -13.63 1.65 -1.36
C SER A 191 -12.90 2.77 -2.11
N VAL A 192 -13.45 3.99 -2.12
CA VAL A 192 -12.86 5.15 -2.78
C VAL A 192 -11.55 5.51 -2.10
N VAL A 193 -10.48 5.68 -2.87
CA VAL A 193 -9.18 6.14 -2.36
C VAL A 193 -9.22 7.66 -2.29
N VAL A 194 -9.06 8.21 -1.09
CA VAL A 194 -9.13 9.66 -0.83
C VAL A 194 -7.73 10.29 -0.89
N LYS A 195 -6.71 9.57 -0.42
CA LYS A 195 -5.32 10.02 -0.42
C LYS A 195 -4.39 8.81 -0.46
N GLY A 196 -3.14 9.03 -0.86
CA GLY A 196 -2.15 7.97 -0.97
C GLY A 196 -2.01 7.37 -2.36
N VAL A 197 -0.99 6.53 -2.52
CA VAL A 197 -0.71 5.83 -3.76
C VAL A 197 -1.62 4.59 -3.85
N LYS A 198 -2.37 4.44 -4.94
CA LYS A 198 -3.39 3.37 -5.10
C LYS A 198 -2.84 1.95 -4.94
N THR A 199 -1.55 1.77 -5.23
CA THR A 199 -0.83 0.51 -5.19
C THR A 199 -0.07 0.26 -3.89
N ALA A 200 0.06 1.26 -3.01
CA ALA A 200 0.71 1.13 -1.71
C ALA A 200 -0.32 0.74 -0.65
N GLU A 201 -0.46 -0.56 -0.39
CA GLU A 201 -1.50 -1.09 0.49
C GLU A 201 -1.22 -0.81 1.97
N ARG A 202 0.05 -0.93 2.38
CA ARG A 202 0.46 -0.76 3.77
C ARG A 202 1.83 -0.13 3.86
N VAL A 203 1.99 0.81 4.78
CA VAL A 203 3.30 1.42 5.06
C VAL A 203 3.65 1.25 6.53
N VAL A 204 4.85 0.74 6.79
CA VAL A 204 5.38 0.58 8.15
C VAL A 204 6.60 1.46 8.31
N LEU A 205 6.66 2.11 9.47
CA LEU A 205 7.78 2.95 9.88
C LEU A 205 8.73 2.09 10.71
N GLU A 206 9.96 1.93 10.23
CA GLU A 206 11.00 1.16 10.89
C GLU A 206 12.05 2.12 11.47
N VAL A 207 12.41 1.88 12.73
CA VAL A 207 13.47 2.64 13.41
C VAL A 207 14.79 1.93 13.17
N GLY A 208 15.73 2.63 12.54
CA GLY A 208 17.13 2.19 12.37
C GLY A 208 17.82 1.94 13.72
N ASN A 209 18.99 1.30 13.67
CA ASN A 209 19.70 0.69 14.81
C ASN A 209 19.49 1.38 16.17
N LYS A 210 19.05 0.58 17.15
CA LYS A 210 18.75 1.00 18.53
C LYS A 210 19.98 1.49 19.32
N ASP A 211 21.19 1.25 18.81
CA ASP A 211 22.47 1.52 19.49
C ASP A 211 23.09 2.89 19.19
N LYS A 212 22.46 3.76 18.38
CA LYS A 212 22.93 5.14 18.14
C LYS A 212 22.05 6.14 18.89
N GLU A 213 22.66 7.18 19.46
CA GLU A 213 21.96 8.29 20.14
C GLU A 213 20.92 8.98 19.23
N VAL A 214 21.14 8.97 17.91
CA VAL A 214 20.21 9.49 16.90
C VAL A 214 19.45 8.35 16.22
N LYS A 215 18.13 8.30 16.45
CA LYS A 215 17.22 7.37 15.77
C LYS A 215 17.01 7.81 14.33
N LYS A 216 17.36 6.96 13.37
CA LYS A 216 17.05 7.15 11.95
C LYS A 216 15.76 6.41 11.59
N PHE A 217 14.91 6.98 10.75
CA PHE A 217 13.66 6.37 10.33
C PHE A 217 13.69 5.99 8.84
N LYS A 218 13.17 4.80 8.52
CA LYS A 218 12.93 4.36 7.14
C LYS A 218 11.50 3.86 7.00
N LEU A 219 10.98 3.89 5.77
CA LEU A 219 9.65 3.38 5.46
C LEU A 219 9.75 2.10 4.67
N LEU A 220 9.01 1.08 5.10
CA LEU A 220 8.74 -0.11 4.32
C LEU A 220 7.35 0.07 3.72
N VAL A 221 7.24 -0.05 2.40
CA VAL A 221 5.98 0.09 1.65
C VAL A 221 5.65 -1.24 1.02
N GLU A 222 4.52 -1.83 1.39
CA GLU A 222 3.97 -3.02 0.75
C GLU A 222 3.13 -2.57 -0.46
N GLY A 223 3.59 -2.92 -1.66
CA GLY A 223 2.98 -2.48 -2.90
C GLY A 223 3.96 -2.29 -4.05
N LEU A 224 3.42 -2.19 -5.27
CA LEU A 224 4.17 -1.78 -6.45
C LEU A 224 3.96 -0.30 -6.69
N VAL A 225 4.88 0.52 -6.21
CA VAL A 225 4.83 1.97 -6.47
C VAL A 225 5.76 2.26 -7.64
N HIS A 226 5.26 2.96 -8.67
CA HIS A 226 6.12 3.37 -9.76
C HIS A 226 7.09 4.45 -9.23
N PRO A 227 8.38 4.46 -9.61
CA PRO A 227 9.33 5.44 -9.09
C PRO A 227 8.89 6.91 -9.27
N LEU A 228 8.15 7.19 -10.35
CA LEU A 228 7.55 8.51 -10.62
C LEU A 228 6.48 8.91 -9.61
N ASP A 229 5.77 7.93 -9.04
CA ASP A 229 4.78 8.20 -8.00
C ASP A 229 5.45 8.64 -6.70
N PHE A 230 6.71 8.26 -6.44
CA PHE A 230 7.47 8.80 -5.31
C PHE A 230 7.87 10.26 -5.52
N VAL A 231 8.35 10.62 -6.73
CA VAL A 231 8.83 12.00 -7.01
C VAL A 231 7.74 13.06 -6.85
N MET A 232 6.46 12.72 -7.00
CA MET A 232 5.37 13.68 -6.77
C MET A 232 5.09 14.02 -5.29
N TYR A 233 5.67 13.30 -4.33
CA TYR A 233 5.36 13.49 -2.90
C TYR A 233 6.55 13.94 -2.04
N PHE A 234 7.75 14.07 -2.61
CA PHE A 234 8.95 14.59 -1.95
C PHE A 234 9.31 15.97 -2.51
#